data_AF-A0A915LJG9-F1
#
_entry.id   AF-A0A915LJG9-F1
#
_cell.length_a   1.000
_cell.length_b   1.000
_cell.length_c   1.000
_cell.angle_alpha   90.00
_cell.angle_beta   90.00
_cell.angle_gamma   90.00
#
_symmetry.space_group_name_H-M   'P 1'
#
loop_
_entity.id
_entity.type
_entity.pdbx_description
1 polymer ?
#
loop_
_entity_poly.entity_id
_entity_poly.type
_entity_poly.pdbx_seq_one_letter_code
_entity_poly.pdbx_strand_id
1 'polypeptide(L)'
;MISSALNLITKIFILLTIFFNYGIFGCTHNGITYHNGDEWLEKNAFVVRCTVNSDKSWRSEVVACVLPDSRRVPILTSLEDGNSVWKCEKNDEDRSVQLRQAPSNNALCNGIRPVGSVWQEKSFELECLPGGYTRLRACVTEEGNRV
;
A
#
# COMPACT_ATOMS: atom_id res chain seq x y z
N MET A 1 -39.22 -9.06 -56.16
CA MET A 1 -37.79 -9.06 -55.75
C MET A 1 -37.52 -8.41 -54.37
N ILE A 2 -38.55 -7.99 -53.62
CA ILE A 2 -38.38 -7.31 -52.30
C ILE A 2 -38.29 -8.33 -51.13
N SER A 3 -38.82 -9.54 -51.30
CA SER A 3 -38.90 -10.58 -50.25
C SER A 3 -37.57 -11.27 -49.92
N SER A 4 -36.65 -11.37 -50.88
CA SER A 4 -35.33 -12.00 -50.71
C SER A 4 -34.33 -11.09 -49.96
N ALA A 5 -34.40 -9.78 -50.17
CA ALA A 5 -33.57 -8.80 -49.47
C ALA A 5 -33.97 -8.64 -47.99
N LEU A 6 -35.29 -8.68 -47.69
CA LEU A 6 -35.78 -8.60 -46.32
C LEU A 6 -35.27 -9.79 -45.48
N ASN A 7 -35.34 -11.01 -46.02
CA ASN A 7 -34.84 -12.23 -45.37
C ASN A 7 -33.31 -12.24 -45.12
N LEU A 8 -32.54 -11.59 -46.00
CA LEU A 8 -31.08 -11.49 -45.84
C LEU A 8 -30.72 -10.50 -44.72
N ILE A 9 -31.42 -9.36 -44.66
CA ILE A 9 -31.23 -8.33 -43.63
C ILE A 9 -31.65 -8.88 -42.25
N THR A 10 -32.76 -9.61 -42.15
CA THR A 10 -33.20 -10.22 -40.89
C THR A 10 -32.21 -11.27 -40.37
N LYS A 11 -31.60 -12.08 -41.26
CA LYS A 11 -30.57 -13.07 -40.87
C LYS A 11 -29.26 -12.44 -40.40
N ILE A 12 -28.84 -11.34 -41.01
CA ILE A 12 -27.65 -10.57 -40.58
C ILE A 12 -27.86 -9.95 -39.19
N PHE A 13 -29.06 -9.44 -38.91
CA PHE A 13 -29.41 -8.89 -37.60
C PHE A 13 -29.44 -9.97 -36.50
N ILE A 14 -29.91 -11.18 -36.80
CA ILE A 14 -29.90 -12.32 -35.87
C ILE A 14 -28.47 -12.82 -35.59
N LEU A 15 -27.56 -12.79 -36.57
CA LEU A 15 -26.15 -13.13 -36.36
C LEU A 15 -25.41 -12.10 -35.51
N LEU A 16 -25.76 -10.81 -35.61
CA LEU A 16 -25.15 -9.73 -34.82
C LEU A 16 -25.59 -9.72 -33.34
N THR A 17 -26.80 -10.19 -33.02
CA THR A 17 -27.31 -10.24 -31.63
C THR A 17 -26.76 -11.43 -30.83
N ILE A 18 -26.26 -12.49 -31.50
CA ILE A 18 -25.71 -13.68 -30.84
C ILE A 18 -24.31 -13.44 -30.25
N PHE A 19 -23.57 -12.42 -30.72
CA PHE A 19 -22.24 -12.09 -30.19
C PHE A 19 -22.22 -11.19 -28.95
N PHE A 20 -23.36 -10.59 -28.56
CA PHE A 20 -23.39 -9.51 -27.55
C PHE A 20 -23.69 -9.94 -26.11
N ASN A 21 -23.76 -11.24 -25.81
CA ASN A 21 -24.02 -11.75 -24.45
C ASN A 21 -22.84 -12.53 -23.87
N TYR A 22 -21.60 -12.11 -24.15
CA TYR A 22 -20.49 -12.47 -23.28
C TYR A 22 -20.55 -11.57 -22.05
N GLY A 23 -21.21 -12.06 -20.99
CA GLY A 23 -21.16 -11.40 -19.68
C GLY A 23 -19.70 -11.25 -19.27
N ILE A 24 -19.23 -10.00 -19.16
CA ILE A 24 -17.89 -9.70 -18.68
C ILE A 24 -17.89 -10.02 -17.19
N PHE A 25 -17.24 -11.12 -16.81
CA PHE A 25 -17.05 -11.48 -15.41
C PHE A 25 -15.88 -10.65 -14.86
N GLY A 26 -16.17 -9.83 -13.86
CA GLY A 26 -15.22 -8.89 -13.31
C GLY A 26 -15.77 -8.20 -12.06
N CYS A 27 -14.89 -7.54 -11.32
CA CYS A 27 -15.28 -6.80 -10.14
C CYS A 27 -15.92 -5.48 -10.55
N THR A 28 -17.12 -5.20 -10.07
CA THR A 28 -17.78 -3.91 -10.28
C THR A 28 -17.56 -3.02 -9.06
N HIS A 29 -16.87 -1.90 -9.26
CA HIS A 29 -16.62 -0.91 -8.20
C HIS A 29 -16.84 0.50 -8.76
N ASN A 30 -17.69 1.29 -8.09
CA ASN A 30 -18.07 2.65 -8.52
C ASN A 30 -18.52 2.74 -10.00
N GLY A 31 -19.20 1.72 -10.51
CA GLY A 31 -19.67 1.67 -11.90
C GLY A 31 -18.61 1.27 -12.95
N ILE A 32 -17.37 1.04 -12.54
CA ILE A 32 -16.29 0.54 -13.39
C ILE A 32 -16.20 -0.99 -13.22
N THR A 33 -16.01 -1.70 -14.34
CA THR A 33 -15.78 -3.15 -14.33
C THR A 33 -14.30 -3.43 -14.53
N TYR A 34 -13.71 -4.17 -13.59
CA TYR A 34 -12.31 -4.58 -13.57
C TYR A 34 -12.20 -6.07 -13.88
N HIS A 35 -11.26 -6.46 -14.74
CA HIS A 35 -10.97 -7.85 -15.07
C HIS A 35 -10.22 -8.55 -13.92
N ASN A 36 -10.16 -9.88 -13.98
CA ASN A 36 -9.38 -10.64 -13.02
C ASN A 36 -7.91 -10.23 -13.03
N GLY A 37 -7.37 -9.89 -11.86
CA GLY A 37 -6.00 -9.42 -11.69
C GLY A 37 -5.80 -7.91 -11.88
N ASP A 38 -6.81 -7.19 -12.38
CA ASP A 38 -6.72 -5.73 -12.49
C ASP A 38 -6.51 -5.11 -11.11
N GLU A 39 -5.67 -4.08 -11.07
CA GLU A 39 -5.41 -3.28 -9.88
C GLU A 39 -5.74 -1.82 -10.12
N TRP A 40 -6.26 -1.15 -9.10
CA TRP A 40 -6.48 0.29 -9.14
C TRP A 40 -6.11 0.94 -7.80
N LEU A 41 -5.88 2.25 -7.87
CA LEU A 41 -5.60 3.07 -6.70
C LEU A 41 -6.90 3.63 -6.14
N GLU A 42 -7.21 3.28 -4.91
CA GLU A 42 -8.36 3.76 -4.16
C GLU A 42 -7.90 4.85 -3.17
N LYS A 43 -8.57 6.01 -3.19
CA LYS A 43 -8.32 7.15 -2.29
C LYS A 43 -6.85 7.61 -2.24
N ASN A 44 -6.09 7.41 -3.32
CA ASN A 44 -4.66 7.71 -3.41
C ASN A 44 -3.77 7.02 -2.36
N ALA A 45 -4.27 5.96 -1.70
CA ALA A 45 -3.58 5.35 -0.56
C ALA A 45 -3.59 3.81 -0.60
N PHE A 46 -4.50 3.18 -1.32
CA PHE A 46 -4.67 1.72 -1.30
C PHE A 46 -4.69 1.15 -2.71
N VAL A 47 -3.83 0.16 -2.96
CA VAL A 47 -3.92 -0.65 -4.17
C VAL A 47 -4.94 -1.74 -3.92
N VAL A 48 -6.01 -1.75 -4.72
CA VAL A 48 -7.08 -2.75 -4.66
C VAL A 48 -6.94 -3.67 -5.87
N ARG A 49 -7.10 -4.97 -5.68
CA ARG A 49 -7.05 -5.98 -6.74
C ARG A 49 -8.42 -6.65 -6.92
N CYS A 50 -8.81 -6.86 -8.17
CA CYS A 50 -9.93 -7.72 -8.51
C CYS A 50 -9.48 -9.18 -8.59
N THR A 51 -10.19 -10.07 -7.89
CA THR A 51 -10.00 -11.52 -8.00
C THR A 51 -11.32 -12.16 -8.42
N VAL A 52 -11.31 -12.86 -9.55
CA VAL A 52 -12.45 -13.63 -10.07
C VAL A 52 -12.14 -15.12 -9.93
N ASN A 53 -13.02 -15.84 -9.24
CA ASN A 53 -12.93 -17.28 -9.03
C ASN A 53 -13.46 -18.07 -10.23
N SER A 54 -13.18 -19.38 -10.25
CA SER A 54 -13.63 -20.29 -11.32
C SER A 54 -15.16 -20.43 -11.42
N ASP A 55 -15.88 -20.25 -10.31
CA ASP A 55 -17.33 -20.21 -10.25
C ASP A 55 -17.93 -18.85 -10.68
N LYS A 56 -17.07 -17.93 -11.16
CA LYS A 56 -17.39 -16.55 -11.55
C LYS A 56 -17.79 -15.62 -10.40
N SER A 57 -17.72 -16.09 -9.15
CA SER A 57 -17.75 -15.18 -8.01
C SER A 57 -16.51 -14.30 -8.02
N TRP A 58 -16.62 -13.08 -7.49
CA TRP A 58 -15.51 -12.14 -7.49
C TRP A 58 -15.44 -11.38 -6.17
N ARG A 59 -14.24 -10.87 -5.86
CA ARG A 59 -13.99 -9.98 -4.73
C ARG A 59 -12.96 -8.93 -5.09
N SER A 60 -13.12 -7.75 -4.52
CA SER A 60 -12.09 -6.72 -4.47
C SER A 60 -11.43 -6.73 -3.10
N GLU A 61 -10.11 -6.67 -3.06
CA GLU A 61 -9.36 -6.63 -1.80
C GLU A 61 -8.16 -5.70 -1.90
N VAL A 62 -7.86 -5.01 -0.79
CA VAL A 62 -6.63 -4.21 -0.70
C VAL A 62 -5.43 -5.15 -0.66
N VAL A 63 -4.48 -4.96 -1.56
CA VAL A 63 -3.26 -5.77 -1.67
C VAL A 63 -2.00 -5.01 -1.26
N ALA A 64 -2.06 -3.67 -1.22
CA ALA A 64 -0.96 -2.84 -0.73
C ALA A 64 -1.45 -1.45 -0.28
N CYS A 65 -0.68 -0.83 0.61
CA CYS A 65 -0.76 0.58 0.92
C CYS A 65 0.25 1.36 0.06
N VAL A 66 0.01 2.65 -0.17
CA VAL A 66 0.86 3.51 -1.00
C VAL A 66 1.41 4.67 -0.17
N LEU A 67 2.72 4.89 -0.23
CA LEU A 67 3.40 6.03 0.38
C LEU A 67 3.20 7.31 -0.47
N PRO A 68 3.44 8.50 0.10
CA PRO A 68 3.36 9.76 -0.67
C PRO A 68 4.26 9.81 -1.92
N ASP A 69 5.36 9.05 -1.94
CA ASP A 69 6.28 8.93 -3.07
C ASP A 69 5.93 7.79 -4.05
N SER A 70 4.72 7.24 -3.94
CA SER A 70 4.18 6.15 -4.76
C SER A 70 4.80 4.77 -4.55
N ARG A 71 5.73 4.59 -3.60
CA ARG A 71 6.17 3.24 -3.22
C ARG A 71 5.02 2.45 -2.59
N ARG A 72 5.02 1.14 -2.82
CA ARG A 72 3.99 0.21 -2.31
C ARG A 72 4.50 -0.53 -1.09
N VAL A 73 3.66 -0.68 -0.08
CA VAL A 73 3.85 -1.59 1.07
C VAL A 73 2.79 -2.67 0.97
N PRO A 74 3.13 -3.90 0.53
CA PRO A 74 2.18 -5.00 0.48
C PRO A 74 1.47 -5.22 1.83
N ILE A 75 0.23 -5.67 1.78
CA ILE A 75 -0.55 -5.94 2.99
C ILE A 75 0.19 -6.94 3.91
N LEU A 76 0.12 -6.70 5.22
CA LEU A 76 0.83 -7.46 6.27
C LEU A 76 2.36 -7.43 6.17
N THR A 77 2.92 -6.50 5.39
CA THR A 77 4.37 -6.32 5.28
C THR A 77 4.81 -4.94 5.77
N SER A 78 6.11 -4.73 5.78
CA SER A 78 6.74 -3.47 6.16
C SER A 78 7.82 -3.03 5.18
N LEU A 79 8.04 -1.73 5.10
CA LEU A 79 9.10 -1.09 4.34
C LEU A 79 9.91 -0.18 5.27
N GLU A 80 11.22 -0.43 5.37
CA GLU A 80 12.13 0.52 6.01
C GLU A 80 12.41 1.71 5.09
N ASP A 81 12.36 2.90 5.66
CA ASP A 81 12.56 4.16 4.96
C ASP A 81 13.26 5.17 5.88
N GLY A 82 14.60 5.14 5.85
CA GLY A 82 15.44 5.95 6.72
C GLY A 82 15.13 5.70 8.20
N ASN A 83 14.65 6.75 8.88
CA ASN A 83 14.30 6.69 10.31
C ASN A 83 12.91 6.08 10.57
N SER A 84 12.18 5.65 9.54
CA SER A 84 10.82 5.13 9.67
C SER A 84 10.70 3.69 9.19
N VAL A 85 9.73 2.98 9.74
CA VAL A 85 9.20 1.72 9.24
C VAL A 85 7.74 1.97 8.92
N TRP A 86 7.38 1.75 7.66
CA TRP A 86 6.01 1.82 7.18
C TRP A 86 5.41 0.42 7.18
N LYS A 87 4.22 0.24 7.74
CA LYS A 87 3.51 -1.04 7.81
C LYS A 87 2.14 -0.91 7.19
N CYS A 88 1.75 -1.86 6.34
CA CYS A 88 0.38 -1.94 5.83
C CYS A 88 -0.37 -2.99 6.65
N GLU A 89 -1.04 -2.52 7.70
CA GLU A 89 -1.69 -3.37 8.68
C GLU A 89 -3.15 -3.64 8.28
N LYS A 90 -3.60 -4.87 8.50
CA LYS A 90 -5.00 -5.27 8.35
C LYS A 90 -5.55 -5.62 9.72
N ASN A 91 -6.69 -5.05 10.07
CA ASN A 91 -7.43 -5.45 11.25
C ASN A 91 -8.42 -6.55 10.84
N ASP A 92 -8.32 -7.71 11.47
CA ASP A 92 -9.16 -8.87 11.12
C ASP A 92 -10.60 -8.76 11.65
N GLU A 93 -10.84 -7.97 12.71
CA GLU A 93 -12.16 -7.78 13.31
C GLU A 93 -13.06 -6.90 12.43
N ASP A 94 -12.58 -5.74 12.02
CA ASP A 94 -13.34 -4.78 11.19
C ASP A 94 -13.00 -4.84 9.70
N ARG A 95 -12.02 -5.67 9.32
CA ARG A 95 -11.48 -5.83 7.95
C ARG A 95 -10.87 -4.54 7.37
N SER A 96 -10.59 -3.54 8.20
CA SER A 96 -9.96 -2.29 7.78
C SER A 96 -8.48 -2.51 7.45
N VAL A 97 -7.96 -1.70 6.53
CA VAL A 97 -6.54 -1.66 6.17
C VAL A 97 -6.02 -0.25 6.41
N GLN A 98 -4.87 -0.15 7.06
CA GLN A 98 -4.27 1.12 7.47
C GLN A 98 -2.77 1.12 7.20
N LEU A 99 -2.27 2.24 6.69
CA LEU A 99 -0.83 2.50 6.62
C LEU A 99 -0.39 3.10 7.95
N ARG A 100 0.49 2.42 8.67
CA ARG A 100 1.06 2.86 9.94
C ARG A 100 2.53 3.20 9.79
N GLN A 101 2.94 4.33 10.36
CA GLN A 101 4.35 4.70 10.48
C GLN A 101 4.83 4.46 11.92
N ALA A 102 6.03 3.91 12.07
CA ALA A 102 6.72 3.79 13.35
C ALA A 102 8.20 4.16 13.18
N PRO A 103 8.91 4.59 14.25
CA PRO A 103 10.36 4.76 14.19
C PRO A 103 11.06 3.44 13.86
N SER A 104 12.10 3.50 13.03
CA SER A 104 12.99 2.36 12.79
C SER A 104 13.82 2.06 14.04
N ASN A 105 14.09 0.78 14.29
CA ASN A 105 15.07 0.39 15.31
C ASN A 105 16.46 0.96 15.04
N ASN A 106 16.77 1.27 13.78
CA ASN A 106 18.03 1.89 13.35
C ASN A 106 17.90 3.40 13.14
N ALA A 107 16.80 4.03 13.59
CA ALA A 107 16.58 5.46 13.40
C ALA A 107 17.72 6.28 14.01
N LEU A 108 18.23 7.22 13.22
CA LEU A 108 19.31 8.11 13.59
C LEU A 108 18.82 9.17 14.59
N CYS A 109 19.53 9.34 15.71
CA CYS A 109 19.28 10.45 16.61
C CYS A 109 19.75 11.76 15.96
N ASN A 110 18.93 12.81 16.08
CA ASN A 110 19.15 14.11 15.42
C ASN A 110 19.40 13.99 13.90
N GLY A 111 18.92 12.93 13.26
CA GLY A 111 19.06 12.68 11.82
C GLY A 111 20.46 12.28 11.33
N ILE A 112 21.47 12.23 12.21
CA ILE A 112 22.87 11.97 11.81
C ILE A 112 23.60 10.96 12.70
N ARG A 113 23.11 10.69 13.91
CA ARG A 113 23.80 9.85 14.90
C ARG A 113 23.27 8.43 14.84
N PRO A 114 24.08 7.42 14.48
CA PRO A 114 23.62 6.03 14.45
C PRO A 114 23.37 5.51 15.87
N VAL A 115 22.53 4.48 15.97
CA VAL A 115 22.26 3.79 17.24
C VAL A 115 23.56 3.28 17.86
N GLY A 116 23.70 3.46 19.17
CA GLY A 116 24.91 3.14 19.94
C GLY A 116 25.99 4.23 19.90
N SER A 117 25.86 5.25 19.05
CA SER A 117 26.82 6.37 19.09
C SER A 117 26.65 7.19 20.36
N VAL A 118 27.78 7.72 20.85
CA VAL A 118 27.87 8.58 22.03
C VAL A 118 28.48 9.90 21.62
N TRP A 119 27.94 11.02 22.11
CA TRP A 119 28.49 12.35 21.85
C TRP A 119 28.30 13.26 23.06
N GLN A 120 29.11 14.31 23.12
CA GLN A 120 28.92 15.40 24.07
C GLN A 120 28.08 16.50 23.43
N GLU A 121 27.11 17.01 24.17
CA GLU A 121 26.34 18.19 23.84
C GLU A 121 26.28 19.10 25.06
N LYS A 122 27.05 20.20 25.02
CA LYS A 122 27.28 21.09 26.18
C LYS A 122 27.80 20.27 27.37
N SER A 123 27.09 20.28 28.49
CA SER A 123 27.45 19.58 29.72
C SER A 123 26.87 18.15 29.81
N PHE A 124 26.47 17.54 28.69
CA PHE A 124 25.81 16.24 28.67
C PHE A 124 26.53 15.26 27.74
N GLU A 125 26.82 14.06 28.24
CA GLU A 125 27.18 12.90 27.42
C GLU A 125 25.90 12.14 27.08
N LEU A 126 25.59 12.04 25.79
CA LEU A 126 24.36 11.46 25.26
C LEU A 126 24.66 10.19 24.45
N GLU A 127 23.68 9.29 24.38
CA GLU A 127 23.74 8.07 23.56
C GLU A 127 22.48 7.90 22.74
N CYS A 128 22.65 7.44 21.51
CA CYS A 128 21.52 7.10 20.64
C CYS A 128 21.04 5.68 20.91
N LEU A 129 19.76 5.53 21.24
CA LEU A 129 19.07 4.26 21.43
C LEU A 129 18.19 3.90 20.23
N PRO A 130 17.80 2.62 20.08
CA PRO A 130 16.87 2.20 19.03
C PRO A 130 15.59 3.02 19.01
N GLY A 131 15.08 3.34 17.82
CA GLY A 131 13.93 4.23 17.67
C GLY A 131 14.28 5.72 17.61
N GLY A 132 15.57 6.06 17.64
CA GLY A 132 16.05 7.44 17.59
C GLY A 132 15.89 8.19 18.92
N TYR A 133 15.76 7.45 20.03
CA TYR A 133 15.69 8.03 21.36
C TYR A 133 17.08 8.40 21.87
N THR A 134 17.21 9.59 22.44
CA THR A 134 18.46 10.01 23.08
C THR A 134 18.42 9.72 24.57
N ARG A 135 19.44 9.04 25.09
CA ARG A 135 19.63 8.81 26.52
C ARG A 135 20.75 9.69 27.05
N LEU A 136 20.47 10.41 28.15
CA LEU A 136 21.51 11.04 28.96
C LEU A 136 22.32 9.96 29.71
N ARG A 137 23.63 9.88 29.46
CA ARG A 137 24.54 8.96 30.16
C ARG A 137 25.20 9.58 31.37
N ALA A 138 25.68 10.83 31.23
CA ALA A 138 26.39 11.53 32.30
C ALA A 138 26.33 13.06 32.09
N CYS A 139 26.51 13.79 33.18
CA CYS A 139 26.95 15.17 33.11
C CYS A 139 28.46 15.20 32.85
N VAL A 140 28.92 16.16 32.04
CA VAL A 140 30.34 16.34 31.72
C VAL A 140 30.75 17.81 31.80
N THR A 141 32.01 18.09 32.13
CA THR A 141 32.61 19.41 32.01
C THR A 141 32.77 19.79 30.54
N GLU A 142 33.09 21.06 30.25
CA GLU A 142 33.38 21.50 28.89
C GLU A 142 34.58 20.75 28.29
N GLU A 143 35.52 20.27 29.10
CA GLU A 143 36.65 19.44 28.66
C GLU A 143 36.30 17.95 28.49
N GLY A 144 35.05 17.54 28.77
CA GLY A 144 34.56 16.17 28.58
C GLY A 144 34.75 15.24 29.79
N ASN A 145 35.14 15.77 30.95
CA ASN A 145 35.27 14.98 32.18
C ASN A 145 33.91 14.74 32.83
N ARG A 146 33.59 13.50 33.22
CA ARG A 146 32.32 13.19 33.89
C ARG A 146 32.26 13.76 35.31
N VAL A 147 31.06 14.19 35.72
CA VAL A 147 30.76 14.77 37.05
C VAL A 147 29.68 13.96 37.75
#